data_AF-A0AAN1CUR5-F1
#
_entry.id   AF-A0AAN1CUR5-F1
#
_cell.length_a   1.000
_cell.length_b   1.000
_cell.length_c   1.000
_cell.angle_alpha   90.00
_cell.angle_beta   90.00
_cell.angle_gamma   90.00
#
_symmetry.space_group_name_H-M   'P 1'
#
loop_
_entity.id
_entity.type
_entity.pdbx_description
1 polymer ?
#
loop_
_entity_poly.entity_id
_entity_poly.type
_entity_poly.pdbx_seq_one_letter_code
_entity_poly.pdbx_strand_id
1 'polypeptide(L)'
;MAKRLCKMNRKQIATNLGDIHRLVVAPKFVCRSCARSSASKNTLCKPAAIPPQACQDKPLHEQQACGLLAEALPAEPIAVTPKQSAEKAAIVKRVVERVKEKKLAAQVTPPVALKAPDLFDLADKKSLKKAKKTLKKHYKQQKKLLKLAKKQQKLLKRQRKLEARNAKLEVMLPTPLTAVMSESQQAKVH
;
A
#
# COMPACT_ATOMS: atom_id res chain seq x y z
N MET A 1 10.42 12.91 -16.50
CA MET A 1 10.92 14.20 -15.97
C MET A 1 9.83 14.85 -15.11
N ALA A 2 10.10 15.16 -13.86
CA ALA A 2 9.06 15.45 -12.86
C ALA A 2 8.43 16.84 -13.03
N LYS A 3 7.09 16.83 -13.13
CA LYS A 3 6.19 17.95 -13.40
C LYS A 3 6.18 18.97 -12.25
N ARG A 4 6.31 20.25 -12.61
CA ARG A 4 6.89 21.33 -11.77
C ARG A 4 6.00 21.86 -10.64
N LEU A 5 4.67 21.70 -10.64
CA LEU A 5 3.82 22.37 -9.63
C LEU A 5 3.61 21.52 -8.36
N CYS A 6 3.20 20.25 -8.45
CA CYS A 6 2.89 19.45 -7.25
C CYS A 6 4.10 19.05 -6.39
N LYS A 7 5.33 19.27 -6.86
CA LYS A 7 6.57 18.94 -6.14
C LYS A 7 7.27 20.17 -5.52
N MET A 8 6.71 21.38 -5.67
CA MET A 8 7.32 22.58 -5.09
C MET A 8 7.19 22.60 -3.57
N ASN A 9 8.33 22.85 -2.92
CA ASN A 9 8.43 23.08 -1.48
C ASN A 9 7.94 24.48 -1.10
N ARG A 10 7.62 24.70 0.18
CA ARG A 10 7.11 25.99 0.69
C ARG A 10 7.99 27.18 0.33
N LYS A 11 9.32 27.04 0.41
CA LYS A 11 10.28 28.08 0.00
C LYS A 11 10.19 28.40 -1.50
N GLN A 12 10.09 27.37 -2.34
CA GLN A 12 9.96 27.53 -3.79
C GLN A 12 8.62 28.14 -4.20
N ILE A 13 7.56 27.92 -3.42
CA ILE A 13 6.26 28.57 -3.64
C ILE A 13 6.38 30.08 -3.43
N ALA A 14 7.03 30.51 -2.33
CA ALA A 14 7.22 31.92 -2.04
C ALA A 14 8.05 32.65 -3.11
N THR A 15 9.08 32.00 -3.65
CA THR A 15 9.95 32.59 -4.69
C THR A 15 9.28 32.66 -6.07
N ASN A 16 8.31 31.79 -6.38
CA ASN A 16 7.72 31.65 -7.71
C ASN A 16 6.21 31.97 -7.76
N LEU A 17 5.72 32.88 -6.90
CA LEU A 17 4.29 33.21 -6.83
C LEU A 17 3.73 33.72 -8.18
N GLY A 18 4.51 34.49 -8.93
CA GLY A 18 4.09 35.00 -10.25
C GLY A 18 3.78 33.89 -11.26
N ASP A 19 4.66 32.90 -11.37
CA ASP A 19 4.45 31.74 -12.25
C ASP A 19 3.27 30.88 -11.79
N ILE A 20 3.11 30.75 -10.47
CA ILE A 20 1.98 30.02 -9.90
C ILE A 20 0.67 30.74 -10.26
N HIS A 21 0.60 32.06 -10.11
CA HIS A 21 -0.58 32.84 -10.50
C HIS A 21 -0.94 32.61 -11.96
N ARG A 22 0.02 32.68 -12.89
CA ARG A 22 -0.21 32.39 -14.31
C ARG A 22 -0.81 31.00 -14.58
N LEU A 23 -0.37 29.99 -13.83
CA LEU A 23 -0.85 28.61 -13.99
C LEU A 23 -2.25 28.39 -13.39
N VAL A 24 -2.62 29.14 -12.35
CA VAL A 24 -3.88 28.96 -11.62
C VAL A 24 -5.01 29.93 -12.02
N VAL A 25 -4.74 30.95 -12.84
CA VAL A 25 -5.75 31.93 -13.30
C VAL A 25 -6.92 31.26 -14.04
N ALA A 26 -6.65 30.25 -14.87
CA ALA A 26 -7.69 29.51 -15.61
C ALA A 26 -7.42 28.00 -15.55
N PRO A 27 -7.70 27.34 -14.41
CA PRO A 27 -7.33 25.95 -14.22
C PRO A 27 -8.30 25.02 -14.96
N LYS A 28 -7.74 24.12 -15.77
CA LYS A 28 -8.49 23.06 -16.47
C LYS A 28 -8.31 21.70 -15.81
N PHE A 29 -7.33 21.59 -14.91
CA PHE A 29 -6.95 20.33 -14.27
C PHE A 29 -6.68 20.52 -12.78
N VAL A 30 -7.00 19.50 -11.98
CA VAL A 30 -6.69 19.41 -10.55
C VAL A 30 -5.91 18.12 -10.26
N CYS A 31 -4.90 18.13 -9.38
CA CYS A 31 -4.22 16.87 -9.00
C CYS A 31 -5.02 16.12 -7.93
N ARG A 32 -5.40 14.87 -8.23
CA ARG A 32 -6.17 13.98 -7.34
C ARG A 32 -5.49 13.67 -5.98
N SER A 33 -4.17 13.85 -5.86
CA SER A 33 -3.43 13.57 -4.63
C SER A 33 -2.92 14.80 -3.88
N CYS A 34 -2.77 15.93 -4.56
CA CYS A 34 -2.09 17.12 -4.04
C CYS A 34 -3.02 18.35 -3.99
N ALA A 35 -4.23 18.24 -4.54
CA ALA A 35 -5.25 19.28 -4.64
C ALA A 35 -4.83 20.59 -5.34
N ARG A 36 -3.63 20.65 -5.95
CA ARG A 36 -3.21 21.81 -6.75
C ARG A 36 -3.89 21.79 -8.11
N SER A 37 -4.23 22.99 -8.58
CA SER A 37 -4.88 23.23 -9.86
C SER A 37 -3.92 23.86 -10.87
N SER A 38 -4.13 23.62 -12.15
CA SER A 38 -3.33 24.21 -13.22
C SER A 38 -4.08 24.21 -14.55
N ALA A 39 -3.77 25.17 -15.42
CA ALA A 39 -4.21 25.20 -16.80
C ALA A 39 -3.70 24.00 -17.62
N SER A 40 -2.57 23.39 -17.25
CA SER A 40 -1.90 22.33 -18.03
C SER A 40 -1.74 21.00 -17.28
N LYS A 41 -2.03 19.88 -17.96
CA LYS A 41 -1.85 18.49 -17.43
C LYS A 41 -0.39 18.18 -17.07
N ASN A 42 0.56 18.89 -17.67
CA ASN A 42 1.99 18.62 -17.57
C ASN A 42 2.67 19.21 -16.33
N THR A 43 1.93 19.93 -15.49
CA THR A 43 2.47 20.51 -14.24
C THR A 43 2.04 19.73 -12.99
N LEU A 44 1.08 18.81 -13.14
CA LEU A 44 0.45 18.06 -12.04
C LEU A 44 0.94 16.62 -11.95
N CYS A 45 0.84 16.04 -10.74
CA CYS A 45 1.21 14.66 -10.44
C CYS A 45 0.26 13.61 -11.01
N LYS A 46 -1.03 13.83 -10.79
CA LYS A 46 -2.16 12.96 -11.12
C LYS A 46 -3.30 13.85 -11.63
N PRO A 47 -3.19 14.38 -12.85
CA PRO A 47 -4.15 15.34 -13.38
C PRO A 47 -5.52 14.69 -13.57
N ALA A 48 -6.55 15.32 -13.03
CA ALA A 48 -7.95 15.09 -13.35
C ALA A 48 -8.50 16.35 -14.03
N ALA A 49 -9.34 16.20 -15.05
CA ALA A 49 -9.96 17.34 -15.72
C ALA A 49 -11.06 17.94 -14.84
N ILE A 50 -11.10 19.27 -14.79
CA ILE A 50 -12.21 20.00 -14.17
C ILE A 50 -13.30 20.11 -15.25
N PRO A 51 -14.55 19.70 -14.97
CA PRO A 51 -15.64 19.87 -15.92
C PRO A 51 -15.87 21.36 -16.21
N PRO A 52 -16.20 21.73 -17.46
CA PRO A 52 -16.41 23.12 -17.84
C PRO A 52 -17.55 23.76 -17.03
N GLN A 53 -17.50 25.07 -16.82
CA GLN A 53 -18.52 25.82 -16.06
C GLN A 53 -19.94 25.59 -16.62
N ALA A 54 -20.07 25.52 -17.96
CA ALA A 54 -21.33 25.18 -18.62
C ALA A 54 -21.94 23.82 -18.21
N CYS A 55 -21.15 22.92 -17.61
CA CYS A 55 -21.66 21.67 -17.04
C CYS A 55 -21.92 21.74 -15.54
N GLN A 56 -21.36 22.71 -14.83
CA GLN A 56 -21.59 22.92 -13.40
C GLN A 56 -22.94 23.61 -13.15
N ASP A 57 -23.37 24.48 -14.06
CA ASP A 57 -24.64 25.21 -13.96
C ASP A 57 -25.89 24.36 -14.33
N LYS A 58 -25.69 23.15 -14.85
CA LYS A 58 -26.76 22.23 -15.25
C LYS A 58 -27.34 21.48 -14.06
N PRO A 59 -28.60 21.00 -14.12
CA PRO A 59 -29.20 20.24 -13.03
C PRO A 59 -28.43 18.92 -12.74
N LEU A 60 -28.41 18.50 -11.47
CA LEU A 60 -27.63 17.37 -10.92
C LEU A 60 -27.70 16.06 -11.74
N HIS A 61 -28.82 15.80 -12.42
CA HIS A 61 -29.00 14.59 -13.23
C HIS A 61 -28.15 14.63 -14.52
N GLU A 62 -28.02 15.80 -15.15
CA GLU A 62 -27.21 15.99 -16.37
C GLU A 62 -25.72 16.18 -16.05
N GLN A 63 -25.41 16.60 -14.83
CA GLN A 63 -24.04 16.71 -14.32
C GLN A 63 -23.29 15.37 -14.34
N GLN A 64 -24.00 14.25 -14.18
CA GLN A 64 -23.44 12.90 -14.26
C GLN A 64 -22.89 12.58 -15.65
N ALA A 65 -23.56 13.04 -16.71
CA ALA A 65 -23.14 12.82 -18.09
C ALA A 65 -21.89 13.64 -18.46
N CYS A 66 -21.66 14.78 -17.81
CA CYS A 66 -20.54 15.66 -18.10
C CYS A 66 -19.27 15.36 -17.27
N GLY A 67 -19.19 14.20 -16.61
CA GLY A 67 -17.95 13.73 -16.00
C GLY A 67 -17.65 14.33 -14.62
N LEU A 68 -18.67 14.83 -13.90
CA LEU A 68 -18.59 14.88 -12.45
C LEU A 68 -18.48 13.43 -11.97
N LEU A 69 -17.30 13.07 -11.44
CA LEU A 69 -17.06 11.78 -10.82
C LEU A 69 -18.22 11.47 -9.86
N ALA A 70 -18.70 10.22 -9.87
CA ALA A 70 -19.71 9.72 -8.95
C ALA A 70 -19.38 9.95 -7.45
N GLU A 71 -18.15 10.37 -7.13
CA GLU A 71 -17.69 10.80 -5.81
C GLU A 71 -18.18 12.22 -5.40
N ALA A 72 -18.63 13.05 -6.34
CA ALA A 72 -19.07 14.43 -6.11
C ALA A 72 -20.60 14.58 -5.98
N LEU A 73 -21.37 13.54 -6.32
CA LEU A 73 -22.78 13.52 -5.99
C LEU A 73 -22.97 13.18 -4.51
N PRO A 74 -23.87 13.88 -3.79
CA PRO A 74 -24.31 13.41 -2.49
C PRO A 74 -24.85 11.99 -2.67
N ALA A 75 -24.40 11.05 -1.83
CA ALA A 75 -24.85 9.67 -1.88
C ALA A 75 -26.36 9.63 -1.61
N GLU A 76 -27.16 9.49 -2.67
CA GLU A 76 -28.56 9.12 -2.57
C GLU A 76 -28.65 7.78 -1.80
N PRO A 77 -29.62 7.63 -0.88
CA PRO A 77 -29.77 6.42 -0.08
C PRO A 77 -30.06 5.22 -1.00
N ILE A 78 -29.12 4.28 -0.96
CA ILE A 78 -29.11 2.92 -1.53
C ILE A 78 -30.51 2.40 -1.85
N ALA A 79 -30.89 2.46 -3.14
CA ALA A 79 -31.95 1.62 -3.69
C ALA A 79 -31.38 0.18 -3.85
N VAL A 80 -31.70 -0.67 -2.88
CA VAL A 80 -31.41 -2.10 -2.89
C VAL A 80 -32.18 -2.76 -4.03
N THR A 81 -31.47 -3.44 -4.92
CA THR A 81 -32.07 -4.24 -5.99
C THR A 81 -32.79 -5.47 -5.41
N PRO A 82 -33.97 -5.89 -5.94
CA PRO A 82 -34.84 -6.84 -5.24
C PRO A 82 -34.29 -8.27 -5.15
N LYS A 83 -33.35 -8.66 -6.01
CA LYS A 83 -32.93 -10.06 -6.16
C LYS A 83 -31.96 -10.56 -5.07
N GLN A 84 -31.22 -9.68 -4.39
CA GLN A 84 -30.29 -10.08 -3.31
C GLN A 84 -30.93 -10.12 -1.91
N SER A 85 -32.16 -9.59 -1.77
CA SER A 85 -32.87 -9.54 -0.48
C SER A 85 -33.53 -10.87 -0.11
N ALA A 86 -34.04 -11.61 -1.10
CA ALA A 86 -34.72 -12.88 -0.90
C ALA A 86 -33.76 -13.98 -0.45
N GLU A 87 -32.55 -14.04 -1.03
CA GLU A 87 -31.53 -15.03 -0.68
C GLU A 87 -30.96 -14.78 0.72
N LYS A 88 -30.69 -13.51 1.08
CA LYS A 88 -30.24 -13.14 2.42
C LYS A 88 -31.34 -13.36 3.46
N ALA A 89 -32.61 -13.07 3.15
CA ALA A 89 -33.73 -13.35 4.02
C ALA A 89 -33.93 -14.87 4.25
N ALA A 90 -33.71 -15.69 3.22
CA ALA A 90 -33.76 -17.15 3.34
C ALA A 90 -32.62 -17.70 4.22
N ILE A 91 -31.40 -17.15 4.10
CA ILE A 91 -30.25 -17.53 4.93
C ILE A 91 -30.48 -17.13 6.39
N VAL A 92 -30.99 -15.92 6.65
CA VAL A 92 -31.29 -15.46 8.02
C VAL A 92 -32.35 -16.32 8.68
N LYS A 93 -33.43 -16.67 7.96
CA LYS A 93 -34.47 -17.59 8.49
C LYS A 93 -33.89 -18.95 8.87
N ARG A 94 -32.99 -19.50 8.05
CA ARG A 94 -32.35 -20.80 8.30
C ARG A 94 -31.39 -20.79 9.50
N VAL A 95 -30.73 -19.65 9.76
CA VAL A 95 -29.87 -19.48 10.95
C VAL A 95 -30.71 -19.32 12.22
N VAL A 96 -31.85 -18.61 12.14
CA VAL A 96 -32.75 -18.43 13.28
C VAL A 96 -33.36 -19.77 13.72
N GLU A 97 -33.81 -20.61 12.78
CA GLU A 97 -34.33 -21.95 13.10
C GLU A 97 -33.25 -22.84 13.76
N ARG A 98 -32.01 -22.84 13.25
CA ARG A 98 -30.89 -23.58 13.88
C ARG A 98 -30.52 -23.08 15.28
N VAL A 99 -30.69 -21.78 15.55
CA VAL A 99 -30.47 -21.22 16.89
C VAL A 99 -31.63 -21.58 17.83
N LYS A 100 -32.85 -21.67 17.29
CA LYS A 100 -34.04 -22.09 18.04
C LYS A 100 -33.97 -23.57 18.41
N GLU A 101 -33.57 -24.44 17.49
CA GLU A 101 -33.30 -25.87 17.74
C GLU A 101 -32.16 -26.09 18.73
N LYS A 102 -31.06 -25.31 18.62
CA LYS A 102 -29.95 -25.36 19.61
C LYS A 102 -30.34 -24.85 21.00
N LYS A 103 -31.25 -23.88 21.10
CA LYS A 103 -31.79 -23.43 22.40
C LYS A 103 -32.73 -24.45 23.02
N LEU A 104 -33.52 -25.17 22.21
CA LEU A 104 -34.41 -26.23 22.70
C LEU A 104 -33.63 -27.49 23.10
N ALA A 105 -32.55 -27.84 22.38
CA ALA A 105 -31.66 -28.94 22.75
C ALA A 105 -30.81 -28.67 24.02
N ALA A 106 -30.60 -27.40 24.38
CA ALA A 106 -29.87 -27.01 25.59
C ALA A 106 -30.74 -26.96 26.86
N GLN A 107 -32.05 -27.24 26.77
CA GLN A 107 -33.01 -27.11 27.87
C GLN A 107 -33.37 -28.45 28.56
N VAL A 108 -32.60 -29.53 28.33
CA VAL A 108 -32.77 -30.82 29.03
C VAL A 108 -31.55 -31.11 29.90
N THR A 109 -31.50 -30.54 31.12
CA THR A 109 -30.90 -31.09 32.36
C THR A 109 -31.12 -30.10 33.53
N PRO A 110 -31.29 -30.56 34.79
CA PRO A 110 -31.94 -29.81 35.87
C PRO A 110 -30.98 -28.89 36.68
N PRO A 111 -31.50 -28.04 37.60
CA PRO A 111 -30.87 -26.78 37.97
C PRO A 111 -30.02 -26.86 39.25
N VAL A 112 -28.87 -26.22 39.25
CA VAL A 112 -28.18 -25.78 40.48
C VAL A 112 -27.96 -24.29 40.39
N ALA A 113 -28.62 -23.59 41.29
CA ALA A 113 -28.43 -22.17 41.56
C ALA A 113 -26.96 -21.88 41.88
N LEU A 114 -26.35 -20.90 41.20
CA LEU A 114 -25.26 -20.11 41.73
C LEU A 114 -25.23 -18.76 41.02
N LYS A 115 -25.01 -17.74 41.85
CA LYS A 115 -25.02 -16.29 41.61
C LYS A 115 -24.28 -15.87 40.33
N ALA A 116 -24.70 -14.72 39.79
CA ALA A 116 -23.99 -13.99 38.74
C ALA A 116 -22.47 -13.91 39.00
N PRO A 117 -21.66 -13.79 37.94
CA PRO A 117 -21.10 -12.45 37.74
C PRO A 117 -20.95 -12.02 36.28
N ASP A 118 -21.37 -10.78 36.02
CA ASP A 118 -20.84 -9.91 34.97
C ASP A 118 -19.34 -9.63 35.20
N LEU A 119 -18.45 -10.54 34.78
CA LEU A 119 -16.99 -10.35 34.87
C LEU A 119 -16.23 -10.74 33.60
N PHE A 120 -16.80 -10.47 32.43
CA PHE A 120 -16.13 -10.66 31.13
C PHE A 120 -16.11 -9.37 30.30
N ASP A 121 -15.53 -8.25 30.75
CA ASP A 121 -15.39 -7.11 29.80
C ASP A 121 -14.30 -6.04 30.01
N LEU A 122 -13.25 -6.27 30.81
CA LEU A 122 -12.15 -5.29 30.92
C LEU A 122 -10.74 -5.87 30.82
N ALA A 123 -10.54 -7.12 31.25
CA ALA A 123 -9.26 -7.82 31.11
C ALA A 123 -8.93 -8.12 29.63
N ASP A 124 -9.94 -8.50 28.83
CA ASP A 124 -9.76 -8.87 27.42
C ASP A 124 -9.42 -7.69 26.51
N LYS A 125 -9.93 -6.49 26.75
CA LYS A 125 -9.55 -5.30 25.96
C LYS A 125 -8.07 -4.95 26.14
N LYS A 126 -7.52 -5.09 27.35
CA LYS A 126 -6.10 -4.82 27.62
C LYS A 126 -5.22 -5.94 27.05
N SER A 127 -5.60 -7.21 27.21
CA SER A 127 -4.88 -8.35 26.65
C SER A 127 -4.87 -8.31 25.10
N LEU A 128 -6.00 -8.01 24.46
CA LEU A 128 -6.11 -7.85 23.00
C LEU A 128 -5.27 -6.68 22.47
N LYS A 129 -5.23 -5.54 23.17
CA LYS A 129 -4.36 -4.41 22.80
C LYS A 129 -2.88 -4.78 22.93
N LYS A 130 -2.49 -5.52 23.97
CA LYS A 130 -1.12 -6.05 24.13
C LYS A 130 -0.79 -7.02 22.99
N ALA A 131 -1.67 -7.97 22.69
CA ALA A 131 -1.50 -8.93 21.60
C ALA A 131 -1.33 -8.25 20.23
N LYS A 132 -2.18 -7.27 19.89
CA LYS A 132 -2.06 -6.48 18.64
C LYS A 132 -0.75 -5.70 18.56
N LYS A 133 -0.28 -5.13 19.68
CA LYS A 133 1.03 -4.43 19.74
C LYS A 133 2.19 -5.41 19.53
N THR A 134 2.14 -6.58 20.16
CA THR A 134 3.14 -7.64 19.97
C THR A 134 3.17 -8.12 18.52
N LEU A 135 2.02 -8.37 17.91
CA LEU A 135 1.92 -8.73 16.48
C LEU A 135 2.53 -7.66 15.56
N LYS A 136 2.24 -6.37 15.82
CA LYS A 136 2.83 -5.26 15.06
C LYS A 136 4.35 -5.17 15.24
N LYS A 137 4.89 -5.52 16.43
CA LYS A 137 6.34 -5.62 16.66
C LYS A 137 6.95 -6.76 15.85
N HIS A 138 6.37 -7.96 15.90
CA HIS A 138 6.82 -9.11 15.10
C HIS A 138 6.80 -8.80 13.59
N TYR A 139 5.73 -8.19 13.08
CA TYR A 139 5.66 -7.78 11.68
C TYR A 139 6.79 -6.81 11.29
N LYS A 140 7.08 -5.82 12.14
CA LYS A 140 8.19 -4.88 11.91
C LYS A 140 9.54 -5.59 11.91
N GLN A 141 9.76 -6.55 12.80
CA GLN A 141 10.98 -7.37 12.84
C GLN A 141 11.10 -8.21 11.56
N GLN A 142 10.06 -8.93 11.16
CA GLN A 142 10.03 -9.70 9.91
C GLN A 142 10.33 -8.83 8.68
N LYS A 143 9.78 -7.60 8.61
CA LYS A 143 10.09 -6.66 7.53
C LYS A 143 11.56 -6.22 7.51
N LYS A 144 12.19 -6.06 8.68
CA LYS A 144 13.64 -5.76 8.76
C LYS A 144 14.47 -6.96 8.29
N LEU A 145 14.14 -8.17 8.73
CA LEU A 145 14.79 -9.41 8.29
C LEU A 145 14.69 -9.59 6.77
N LEU A 146 13.50 -9.37 6.19
CA LEU A 146 13.31 -9.43 4.73
C LEU A 146 14.18 -8.41 3.98
N LYS A 147 14.34 -7.20 4.53
CA LYS A 147 15.24 -6.19 3.93
C LYS A 147 16.70 -6.62 3.98
N LEU A 148 17.15 -7.25 5.07
CA LEU A 148 18.50 -7.79 5.19
C LEU A 148 18.73 -8.93 4.21
N ALA A 149 17.80 -9.88 4.10
CA ALA A 149 17.87 -10.98 3.12
C ALA A 149 17.95 -10.44 1.68
N LYS A 150 17.15 -9.44 1.32
CA LYS A 150 17.22 -8.77 0.00
C LYS A 150 18.57 -8.08 -0.24
N LYS A 151 19.20 -7.51 0.79
CA LYS A 151 20.56 -6.94 0.68
C LYS A 151 21.61 -8.04 0.47
N GLN A 152 21.57 -9.11 1.27
CA GLN A 152 22.45 -10.27 1.11
C GLN A 152 22.33 -10.88 -0.30
N GLN A 153 21.11 -11.06 -0.81
CA GLN A 153 20.90 -11.57 -2.17
C GLN A 153 21.48 -10.64 -3.25
N LYS A 154 21.37 -9.32 -3.09
CA LYS A 154 21.98 -8.34 -4.02
C LYS A 154 23.50 -8.39 -3.98
N LEU A 155 24.09 -8.52 -2.80
CA LEU A 155 25.53 -8.66 -2.63
C LEU A 155 26.03 -9.96 -3.28
N LEU A 156 25.38 -11.09 -3.03
CA LEU A 156 25.71 -12.37 -3.66
C LEU A 156 25.63 -12.31 -5.19
N LYS A 157 24.61 -11.64 -5.74
CA LYS A 157 24.53 -11.42 -7.20
C LYS A 157 25.68 -10.57 -7.73
N ARG A 158 26.15 -9.58 -6.97
CA ARG A 158 27.31 -8.75 -7.34
C ARG A 158 28.60 -9.55 -7.24
N GLN A 159 28.76 -10.34 -6.19
CA GLN A 159 29.89 -11.25 -5.97
C GLN A 159 30.03 -12.22 -7.14
N ARG A 160 28.96 -12.94 -7.50
CA ARG A 160 28.97 -13.85 -8.67
C ARG A 160 29.31 -13.16 -9.98
N LYS A 161 28.88 -11.90 -10.17
CA LYS A 161 29.24 -11.12 -11.37
C LYS A 161 30.71 -10.74 -11.39
N LEU A 162 31.30 -10.44 -10.22
CA LEU A 162 32.73 -10.14 -10.11
C LEU A 162 33.55 -11.42 -10.32
N GLU A 163 33.16 -12.53 -9.69
CA GLU A 163 33.77 -13.85 -9.90
C GLU A 163 33.72 -14.26 -11.38
N ALA A 164 32.59 -14.10 -12.06
CA ALA A 164 32.50 -14.39 -13.49
C ALA A 164 33.40 -13.48 -14.35
N ARG A 165 33.59 -12.21 -13.96
CA ARG A 165 34.53 -11.30 -14.64
C ARG A 165 35.97 -11.71 -14.38
N ASN A 166 36.31 -12.04 -13.14
CA ASN A 166 37.64 -12.51 -12.76
C ASN A 166 37.97 -13.83 -13.48
N ALA A 167 37.06 -14.80 -13.49
CA ALA A 167 37.23 -16.05 -14.24
C ALA A 167 37.42 -15.80 -15.74
N LYS A 168 36.68 -14.84 -16.33
CA LYS A 168 36.91 -14.45 -17.73
C LYS A 168 38.33 -13.86 -17.94
N LEU A 169 38.81 -13.05 -17.00
CA LEU A 169 40.16 -12.50 -17.05
C LEU A 169 41.23 -13.57 -16.85
N GLU A 170 41.01 -14.53 -15.93
CA GLU A 170 41.88 -15.69 -15.73
C GLU A 170 41.98 -16.57 -16.97
N VAL A 171 40.90 -16.74 -17.74
CA VAL A 171 40.96 -17.46 -19.03
C VAL A 171 41.69 -16.65 -20.11
N MET A 172 41.64 -15.32 -20.05
CA MET A 172 42.33 -14.43 -20.99
C MET A 172 43.81 -14.24 -20.67
N LEU A 173 44.24 -14.57 -19.44
CA LEU A 173 45.63 -14.62 -19.03
C LEU A 173 46.11 -16.07 -19.12
N PRO A 174 46.97 -16.44 -20.08
CA PRO A 174 47.62 -17.74 -20.02
C PRO A 174 48.44 -17.78 -18.73
N THR A 175 48.11 -18.64 -17.77
CA THR A 175 48.95 -18.82 -16.58
C THR A 175 50.31 -19.34 -17.04
N PRO A 176 51.40 -18.76 -16.54
CA PRO A 176 52.20 -19.53 -15.61
C PRO A 176 52.68 -18.67 -14.45
N LEU A 177 52.10 -18.86 -13.26
CA LEU A 177 52.59 -18.27 -12.01
C LEU A 177 52.92 -19.35 -10.97
N THR A 178 53.36 -20.52 -11.43
CA THR A 178 54.06 -21.51 -10.59
C THR A 178 55.55 -21.64 -10.93
N ALA A 179 56.07 -20.93 -11.94
CA ALA A 179 57.48 -21.02 -12.34
C ALA A 179 58.42 -20.03 -11.62
N VAL A 180 57.92 -18.91 -11.10
CA VAL A 180 58.76 -17.81 -10.57
C VAL A 180 59.28 -18.01 -9.13
N MET A 181 58.97 -19.13 -8.47
CA MET A 181 59.47 -19.41 -7.10
C MET A 181 60.53 -20.52 -7.03
N SER A 182 60.83 -21.23 -8.13
CA SER A 182 61.84 -22.30 -8.13
C SER A 182 63.23 -21.86 -8.62
N GLU A 183 63.35 -20.77 -9.37
CA GLU A 183 64.65 -20.31 -9.90
C GLU A 183 65.51 -19.58 -8.85
N SER A 184 64.92 -19.09 -7.75
CA SER A 184 65.66 -18.33 -6.74
C SER A 184 66.45 -19.20 -5.74
N GLN A 185 66.34 -20.54 -5.78
CA GLN A 185 67.06 -21.44 -4.88
C GLN A 185 68.34 -22.06 -5.48
N GLN A 186 68.60 -21.91 -6.78
CA GLN A 186 69.80 -22.50 -7.43
C GLN A 186 70.99 -21.55 -7.60
N ALA A 187 70.85 -20.26 -7.24
CA ALA A 187 71.90 -19.25 -7.45
C ALA A 187 72.85 -19.04 -6.24
N LYS A 188 73.09 -20.05 -5.40
CA LYS A 188 74.05 -19.92 -4.28
C LYS A 188 74.78 -21.22 -3.93
N VAL A 189 75.54 -21.75 -4.88
CA VAL A 189 76.71 -22.60 -4.60
C VAL A 189 77.76 -22.27 -5.64
N HIS A 190 78.71 -21.42 -5.28
CA HIS A 190 80.12 -21.42 -5.72
C HIS A 190 80.89 -20.37 -4.94
#